data_AF-A0A8T3S2U8-F1
#
_entry.id   AF-A0A8T3S2U8-F1
#
_cell.length_a   1.000
_cell.length_b   1.000
_cell.length_c   1.000
_cell.angle_alpha   90.00
_cell.angle_beta   90.00
_cell.angle_gamma   90.00
#
_symmetry.space_group_name_H-M   'P 1'
#
loop_
_entity.id
_entity.type
_entity.pdbx_description
1 polymer ?
#
loop_
_entity_poly.entity_id
_entity_poly.type
_entity_poly.pdbx_seq_one_letter_code
_entity_poly.pdbx_strand_id
1 'polypeptide(L)'
;MSFLKRKKRASPPPPSMPMHEEVTAQEYLLRLAYVARSSDGLRLRADPAVAMAIPGILEPLSQTPVEIIEPLPIEYSDASPAIERFTEMQQWVLARRDVSPIGRHGLYVLEITDALDMTVDTFFCGLLHGDPDTSGYPEYNSIVGGLASHWDELSGELIVRALIGWGGRGMRGDTERIGQKLLSSLYQQVVASGYSLGEAEQARLPSIVGGSGLTCAHCGYEAGSATAFYCPKCGMRMVRGA
;
A
#
# COMPACT_ATOMS: atom_id res chain seq x y z
N MET A 1 8.07 -104.02 11.49
CA MET A 1 7.20 -102.87 11.19
C MET A 1 7.52 -101.76 12.21
N SER A 2 8.68 -101.09 12.08
CA SER A 2 8.83 -99.76 11.47
C SER A 2 7.82 -98.74 12.00
N PHE A 3 8.28 -97.74 12.78
CA PHE A 3 7.85 -96.35 12.64
C PHE A 3 8.93 -95.41 13.19
N LEU A 4 9.91 -95.10 12.34
CA LEU A 4 10.79 -93.94 12.48
C LEU A 4 9.95 -92.65 12.45
N LYS A 5 9.75 -92.00 13.60
CA LYS A 5 9.15 -90.66 13.66
C LYS A 5 10.15 -89.63 13.11
N ARG A 6 9.93 -89.21 11.86
CA ARG A 6 10.65 -88.11 11.19
C ARG A 6 10.44 -86.81 11.97
N LYS A 7 11.53 -86.21 12.48
CA LYS A 7 11.53 -84.89 13.13
C LYS A 7 11.16 -83.84 12.06
N LYS A 8 10.03 -83.16 12.23
CA LYS A 8 9.54 -82.12 11.30
C LYS A 8 10.50 -80.92 11.37
N ARG A 9 11.20 -80.61 10.28
CA ARG A 9 12.07 -79.43 10.16
C ARG A 9 11.19 -78.18 10.24
N ALA A 10 11.45 -77.28 11.18
CA ALA A 10 10.77 -76.00 11.27
C ALA A 10 11.08 -75.17 10.02
N SER A 11 10.06 -74.63 9.38
CA SER A 11 10.19 -73.68 8.28
C SER A 11 10.80 -72.36 8.78
N PRO A 12 11.67 -71.69 7.99
CA PRO A 12 12.23 -70.41 8.39
C PRO A 12 11.12 -69.37 8.59
N PRO A 13 11.29 -68.40 9.52
CA PRO A 13 10.30 -67.35 9.73
C PRO A 13 10.11 -66.54 8.43
N PRO A 14 8.89 -66.07 8.14
CA PRO A 14 8.65 -65.26 6.97
C PRO A 14 9.53 -63.99 7.00
N PRO A 15 10.02 -63.51 5.85
CA PRO A 15 10.81 -62.28 5.80
C PRO A 15 10.00 -61.13 6.39
N SER A 16 10.66 -60.29 7.21
CA SER A 16 10.04 -59.10 7.81
C SER A 16 9.42 -58.24 6.71
N MET A 17 8.11 -57.99 6.80
CA MET A 17 7.43 -57.10 5.87
C MET A 17 8.07 -55.71 5.99
N PRO A 18 8.43 -55.05 4.88
CA PRO A 18 8.97 -53.70 4.94
C PRO A 18 7.92 -52.80 5.60
N MET A 19 8.22 -52.29 6.80
CA MET A 19 7.41 -51.24 7.40
C MET A 19 7.53 -50.03 6.49
N HIS A 20 6.43 -49.67 5.82
CA HIS A 20 6.35 -48.38 5.15
C HIS A 20 6.29 -47.33 6.25
N GLU A 21 7.37 -46.58 6.39
CA GLU A 21 7.41 -45.37 7.22
C GLU A 21 6.44 -44.38 6.58
N GLU A 22 5.29 -44.17 7.21
CA GLU A 22 4.34 -43.14 6.77
C GLU A 22 5.01 -41.78 6.95
N VAL A 23 5.40 -41.17 5.83
CA VAL A 23 5.86 -39.79 5.81
C VAL A 23 4.63 -38.90 6.02
N THR A 24 4.40 -38.47 7.26
CA THR A 24 3.37 -37.47 7.56
C THR A 24 3.85 -36.10 7.07
N ALA A 25 3.43 -35.71 5.86
CA ALA A 25 3.68 -34.37 5.35
C ALA A 25 2.66 -33.39 5.94
N GLN A 26 3.14 -32.28 6.50
CA GLN A 26 2.30 -31.16 6.93
C GLN A 26 2.32 -30.08 5.84
N GLU A 27 1.16 -29.75 5.30
CA GLU A 27 1.00 -28.67 4.32
C GLU A 27 0.52 -27.40 5.03
N TYR A 28 1.27 -26.31 4.84
CA TYR A 28 0.92 -24.98 5.33
C TYR A 28 0.82 -24.03 4.14
N LEU A 29 -0.38 -23.52 3.86
CA LEU A 29 -0.62 -22.58 2.76
C LEU A 29 -1.37 -21.36 3.27
N LEU A 30 -0.81 -20.18 3.00
CA LEU A 30 -1.50 -18.90 3.12
C LEU A 30 -1.37 -18.18 1.77
N ARG A 31 -2.50 -17.82 1.16
CA ARG A 31 -2.54 -16.98 -0.05
C ARG A 31 -3.33 -15.72 0.26
N LEU A 32 -2.62 -14.60 0.24
CA LEU A 32 -3.20 -13.27 0.31
C LEU A 32 -3.01 -12.63 -1.07
N ALA A 33 -4.06 -12.01 -1.58
CA ALA A 33 -4.01 -11.27 -2.84
C ALA A 33 -4.46 -9.85 -2.56
N TYR A 34 -3.59 -8.89 -2.83
CA TYR A 34 -3.87 -7.47 -2.70
C TYR A 34 -3.91 -6.85 -4.09
N VAL A 35 -4.86 -5.96 -4.31
CA VAL A 35 -5.03 -5.24 -5.56
C VAL A 35 -5.19 -3.77 -5.23
N ALA A 36 -4.50 -2.94 -6.00
CA ALA A 36 -4.68 -1.50 -5.98
C ALA A 36 -4.90 -0.98 -7.39
N ARG A 37 -5.60 0.16 -7.50
CA ARG A 37 -5.74 0.92 -8.73
C ARG A 37 -5.51 2.40 -8.45
N SER A 38 -4.83 3.04 -9.38
CA SER A 38 -4.63 4.48 -9.42
C SER A 38 -5.29 5.05 -10.67
N SER A 39 -5.82 6.26 -10.56
CA SER A 39 -6.12 7.08 -11.74
C SER A 39 -4.85 7.75 -12.26
N ASP A 40 -4.97 8.39 -13.42
CA ASP A 40 -4.04 9.43 -13.83
C ASP A 40 -4.08 10.59 -12.82
N GLY A 41 -2.97 11.34 -12.76
CA GLY A 41 -2.85 12.51 -11.91
C GLY A 41 -3.57 13.70 -12.53
N LEU A 42 -4.17 14.54 -11.68
CA LEU A 42 -4.73 15.82 -12.07
C LEU A 42 -3.88 16.94 -11.49
N ARG A 43 -3.60 17.95 -12.31
CA ARG A 43 -2.92 19.18 -11.87
C ARG A 43 -3.95 20.09 -11.23
N LEU A 44 -3.68 20.54 -10.02
CA LEU A 44 -4.47 21.51 -9.30
C LEU A 44 -3.63 22.79 -9.12
N ARG A 45 -4.33 23.92 -8.99
CA ARG A 45 -3.69 25.23 -8.82
C ARG A 45 -2.68 25.23 -7.67
N ALA A 46 -1.58 25.97 -7.89
CA ALA A 46 -0.50 26.17 -6.92
C ALA A 46 -0.93 27.08 -5.76
N ASP A 47 -1.87 26.62 -4.94
CA ASP A 47 -2.47 27.38 -3.84
C ASP A 47 -2.64 26.47 -2.60
N PRO A 48 -2.03 26.79 -1.45
CA PRO A 48 -2.20 26.01 -0.21
C PRO A 48 -3.66 25.84 0.22
N ALA A 49 -4.55 26.78 -0.14
CA ALA A 49 -5.98 26.65 0.14
C ALA A 49 -6.63 25.48 -0.62
N VAL A 50 -6.09 25.12 -1.79
CA VAL A 50 -6.56 23.97 -2.58
C VAL A 50 -6.20 22.66 -1.89
N ALA A 51 -4.98 22.56 -1.34
CA ALA A 51 -4.57 21.38 -0.57
C ALA A 51 -5.49 21.15 0.66
N MET A 52 -5.87 22.23 1.36
CA MET A 52 -6.81 22.14 2.48
C MET A 52 -8.24 21.76 2.08
N ALA A 53 -8.61 21.91 0.81
CA ALA A 53 -9.93 21.56 0.30
C ALA A 53 -10.06 20.06 -0.08
N ILE A 54 -8.94 19.34 -0.24
CA ILE A 54 -8.95 17.93 -0.69
C ILE A 54 -9.81 17.02 0.19
N PRO A 55 -9.76 17.09 1.54
CA PRO A 55 -10.63 16.25 2.36
C PRO A 55 -12.12 16.39 2.02
N GLY A 56 -12.57 17.60 1.73
CA GLY A 56 -13.97 17.88 1.36
C GLY A 56 -14.36 17.34 -0.02
N ILE A 57 -13.40 17.08 -0.91
CA ILE A 57 -13.64 16.42 -2.20
C ILE A 57 -13.89 14.92 -1.99
N LEU A 58 -13.18 14.30 -1.02
CA LEU A 58 -13.28 12.87 -0.71
C LEU A 58 -14.48 12.55 0.19
N GLU A 59 -14.82 13.44 1.12
CA GLU A 59 -15.84 13.25 2.15
C GLU A 59 -17.18 12.68 1.62
N PRO A 60 -17.74 13.11 0.48
CA PRO A 60 -19.00 12.57 -0.05
C PRO A 60 -18.96 11.09 -0.45
N LEU A 61 -17.77 10.52 -0.67
CA LEU A 61 -17.57 9.13 -1.09
C LEU A 61 -17.06 8.24 0.06
N SER A 62 -16.56 8.83 1.14
CA SER A 62 -16.03 8.09 2.28
C SER A 62 -17.14 7.70 3.27
N GLN A 63 -17.12 6.46 3.75
CA GLN A 63 -18.04 5.96 4.78
C GLN A 63 -17.55 6.29 6.19
N THR A 64 -16.29 6.70 6.32
CA THR A 64 -15.65 7.10 7.57
C THR A 64 -15.10 8.52 7.45
N PRO A 65 -14.81 9.20 8.57
CA PRO A 65 -14.08 10.46 8.53
C PRO A 65 -12.79 10.31 7.71
N VAL A 66 -12.48 11.32 6.90
CA VAL A 66 -11.26 11.34 6.09
C VAL A 66 -10.06 11.56 7.00
N GLU A 67 -9.15 10.60 7.03
CA GLU A 67 -7.89 10.68 7.74
C GLU A 67 -6.83 11.30 6.82
N ILE A 68 -6.16 12.35 7.28
CA ILE A 68 -5.04 12.97 6.56
C ILE A 68 -3.75 12.34 7.09
N ILE A 69 -3.04 11.67 6.20
CA ILE A 69 -1.80 10.97 6.51
C ILE A 69 -0.67 11.70 5.79
N GLU A 70 0.14 12.40 6.57
CA GLU A 70 1.27 13.17 6.05
C GLU A 70 2.39 12.25 5.51
N PRO A 71 3.26 12.79 4.61
CA PRO A 71 4.44 12.08 4.14
C PRO A 71 5.31 11.60 5.31
N LEU A 72 6.04 10.52 5.08
CA LEU A 72 6.99 9.96 6.02
C LEU A 72 8.04 11.02 6.43
N PRO A 73 8.30 11.16 7.74
CA PRO A 73 9.45 11.92 8.22
C PRO A 73 10.74 11.38 7.60
N ILE A 74 11.75 12.24 7.47
CA ILE A 74 13.02 11.88 6.82
C ILE A 74 13.71 10.68 7.49
N GLU A 75 13.56 10.57 8.81
CA GLU A 75 14.08 9.49 9.65
C GLU A 75 13.51 8.11 9.30
N TYR A 76 12.35 8.08 8.65
CA TYR A 76 11.63 6.88 8.22
C TYR A 76 11.51 6.80 6.70
N SER A 77 12.40 7.46 5.95
CA SER A 77 12.36 7.50 4.48
C SER A 77 12.46 6.12 3.82
N ASP A 78 13.16 5.18 4.45
CA ASP A 78 13.31 3.79 3.97
C ASP A 78 12.22 2.84 4.50
N ALA A 79 11.26 3.34 5.29
CA ALA A 79 10.21 2.52 5.89
C ALA A 79 9.36 1.82 4.82
N SER A 80 9.16 0.51 4.97
CA SER A 80 8.42 -0.29 3.99
C SER A 80 7.60 -1.39 4.67
N PRO A 81 6.38 -1.71 4.20
CA PRO A 81 5.58 -2.81 4.75
C PRO A 81 6.06 -4.20 4.34
N ALA A 82 7.13 -4.30 3.53
CA ALA A 82 7.68 -5.54 3.01
C ALA A 82 8.32 -6.41 4.12
N ILE A 83 7.75 -7.60 4.36
CA ILE A 83 8.13 -8.46 5.49
C ILE A 83 9.56 -9.01 5.35
N GLU A 84 10.04 -9.17 4.13
CA GLU A 84 11.42 -9.60 3.84
C GLU A 84 12.48 -8.56 4.25
N ARG A 85 12.08 -7.31 4.49
CA ARG A 85 12.92 -6.18 4.91
C ARG A 85 12.62 -5.79 6.36
N PHE A 86 13.10 -6.61 7.29
CA PHE A 86 12.68 -6.52 8.69
C PHE A 86 12.94 -5.16 9.35
N THR A 87 14.08 -4.52 9.06
CA THR A 87 14.42 -3.22 9.65
C THR A 87 13.49 -2.11 9.13
N GLU A 88 13.24 -2.10 7.82
CA GLU A 88 12.35 -1.18 7.12
C GLU A 88 10.89 -1.40 7.58
N MET A 89 10.49 -2.65 7.83
CA MET A 89 9.19 -3.00 8.39
C MET A 89 9.04 -2.52 9.84
N GLN A 90 10.07 -2.63 10.67
CA GLN A 90 10.03 -2.06 12.02
C GLN A 90 9.87 -0.54 11.99
N GLN A 91 10.62 0.14 11.12
CA GLN A 91 10.48 1.58 10.88
C GLN A 91 9.06 1.94 10.41
N TRP A 92 8.49 1.14 9.51
CA TRP A 92 7.12 1.32 9.04
C TRP A 92 6.10 1.22 10.17
N VAL A 93 6.20 0.19 11.02
CA VAL A 93 5.31 0.04 12.18
C VAL A 93 5.43 1.24 13.14
N LEU A 94 6.65 1.71 13.39
CA LEU A 94 6.89 2.86 14.27
C LEU A 94 6.32 4.15 13.67
N ALA A 95 6.53 4.38 12.38
CA ALA A 95 6.03 5.56 11.66
C ALA A 95 4.50 5.61 11.62
N ARG A 96 3.81 4.46 11.65
CA ARG A 96 2.35 4.36 11.51
C ARG A 96 1.59 4.04 12.79
N ARG A 97 2.25 4.09 13.95
CA ARG A 97 1.66 3.72 15.23
C ARG A 97 0.38 4.51 15.58
N ASP A 98 0.34 5.77 15.18
CA ASP A 98 -0.73 6.73 15.50
C ASP A 98 -1.81 6.80 14.40
N VAL A 99 -1.63 6.06 13.31
CA VAL A 99 -2.59 5.98 12.19
C VAL A 99 -3.72 5.01 12.54
N SER A 100 -4.94 5.34 12.12
CA SER A 100 -6.12 4.51 12.34
C SER A 100 -5.97 3.10 11.74
N PRO A 101 -6.74 2.10 12.19
CA PRO A 101 -6.72 0.77 11.56
C PRO A 101 -7.03 0.78 10.05
N ILE A 102 -7.97 1.65 9.62
CA ILE A 102 -8.32 1.84 8.21
C ILE A 102 -7.13 2.44 7.45
N GLY A 103 -6.55 3.53 7.98
CA GLY A 103 -5.37 4.17 7.40
C GLY A 103 -4.20 3.21 7.30
N ARG A 104 -3.88 2.46 8.36
CA ARG A 104 -2.80 1.45 8.36
C ARG A 104 -3.02 0.35 7.33
N HIS A 105 -4.25 -0.15 7.22
CA HIS A 105 -4.56 -1.15 6.19
C HIS A 105 -4.44 -0.57 4.78
N GLY A 106 -4.95 0.65 4.55
CA GLY A 106 -4.81 1.37 3.29
C GLY A 106 -3.36 1.58 2.90
N LEU A 107 -2.54 2.08 3.82
CA LEU A 107 -1.10 2.23 3.62
C LEU A 107 -0.44 0.89 3.31
N TYR A 108 -0.73 -0.16 4.06
CA TYR A 108 -0.16 -1.49 3.81
C TYR A 108 -0.47 -1.98 2.40
N VAL A 109 -1.74 -1.95 1.99
CA VAL A 109 -2.18 -2.42 0.67
C VAL A 109 -1.61 -1.56 -0.45
N LEU A 110 -1.63 -0.24 -0.30
CA LEU A 110 -1.21 0.68 -1.36
C LEU A 110 0.32 0.78 -1.47
N GLU A 111 1.07 0.69 -0.38
CA GLU A 111 2.54 0.69 -0.43
C GLU A 111 3.07 -0.67 -0.90
N ILE A 112 2.53 -1.82 -0.46
CA ILE A 112 3.00 -3.15 -0.90
C ILE A 112 2.73 -3.41 -2.39
N THR A 113 1.70 -2.77 -2.95
CA THR A 113 1.36 -2.85 -4.38
C THR A 113 2.05 -1.76 -5.20
N ASP A 114 2.86 -0.91 -4.57
CA ASP A 114 3.46 0.26 -5.19
C ASP A 114 2.41 1.12 -5.91
N ALA A 115 1.30 1.44 -5.23
CA ALA A 115 0.28 2.39 -5.67
C ALA A 115 0.43 3.76 -4.97
N LEU A 116 1.09 3.79 -3.82
CA LEU A 116 1.29 4.96 -2.97
C LEU A 116 2.74 5.06 -2.53
N ASP A 117 3.33 6.26 -2.63
CA ASP A 117 4.69 6.53 -2.18
C ASP A 117 4.64 7.60 -1.08
N MET A 118 4.71 7.12 0.15
CA MET A 118 4.59 7.98 1.33
C MET A 118 5.88 8.77 1.61
N THR A 119 6.95 8.58 0.84
CA THR A 119 8.09 9.50 0.91
C THR A 119 7.71 10.88 0.40
N VAL A 120 6.73 11.01 -0.50
CA VAL A 120 6.33 12.29 -1.10
C VAL A 120 4.83 12.58 -0.99
N ASP A 121 3.98 11.57 -1.00
CA ASP A 121 2.53 11.75 -1.03
C ASP A 121 1.97 12.06 0.37
N THR A 122 1.12 13.09 0.44
CA THR A 122 0.09 13.20 1.48
C THR A 122 -1.10 12.35 1.06
N PHE A 123 -1.56 11.44 1.93
CA PHE A 123 -2.65 10.53 1.63
C PHE A 123 -3.91 10.88 2.43
N PHE A 124 -4.99 11.17 1.72
CA PHE A 124 -6.32 11.40 2.26
C PHE A 124 -7.09 10.07 2.19
N CYS A 125 -7.20 9.40 3.33
CA CYS A 125 -7.67 8.03 3.42
C CYS A 125 -9.09 7.94 3.99
N GLY A 126 -9.89 7.03 3.44
CA GLY A 126 -11.19 6.64 3.97
C GLY A 126 -11.56 5.20 3.62
N LEU A 127 -12.54 4.66 4.35
CA LEU A 127 -13.22 3.44 3.94
C LEU A 127 -14.26 3.80 2.88
N LEU A 128 -14.10 3.29 1.66
CA LEU A 128 -14.96 3.63 0.53
C LEU A 128 -16.10 2.62 0.35
N HIS A 129 -15.90 1.39 0.80
CA HIS A 129 -16.89 0.34 0.76
C HIS A 129 -16.57 -0.78 1.75
N GLY A 130 -17.62 -1.43 2.27
CA GLY A 130 -17.53 -2.57 3.18
C GLY A 130 -17.61 -2.13 4.62
N ASP A 131 -17.20 -3.02 5.53
CA ASP A 131 -17.30 -2.82 6.96
C ASP A 131 -15.94 -3.07 7.64
N PRO A 132 -15.67 -2.43 8.78
CA PRO A 132 -14.57 -2.80 9.65
C PRO A 132 -14.93 -4.00 10.54
N ASP A 133 -13.93 -4.78 10.92
CA ASP A 133 -14.03 -5.83 11.92
C ASP A 133 -14.15 -5.27 13.35
N THR A 134 -14.26 -6.15 14.34
CA THR A 134 -14.38 -5.76 15.75
C THR A 134 -13.17 -5.00 16.31
N SER A 135 -12.03 -5.06 15.63
CA SER A 135 -10.81 -4.32 15.98
C SER A 135 -10.64 -3.03 15.16
N GLY A 136 -11.60 -2.72 14.27
CA GLY A 136 -11.62 -1.53 13.43
C GLY A 136 -10.92 -1.70 12.08
N TYR A 137 -10.29 -2.85 11.81
CA TYR A 137 -9.60 -3.08 10.54
C TYR A 137 -10.60 -3.41 9.43
N PRO A 138 -10.40 -2.94 8.19
CA PRO A 138 -11.28 -3.31 7.07
C PRO A 138 -11.35 -4.83 6.87
N GLU A 139 -12.55 -5.37 6.65
CA GLU A 139 -12.71 -6.75 6.21
C GLU A 139 -12.08 -6.99 4.82
N TYR A 140 -11.78 -8.25 4.47
CA TYR A 140 -11.08 -8.59 3.21
C TYR A 140 -11.82 -8.22 1.92
N ASN A 141 -13.14 -7.99 2.00
CA ASN A 141 -13.98 -7.53 0.89
C ASN A 141 -14.17 -6.00 0.88
N SER A 142 -13.64 -5.30 1.86
CA SER A 142 -13.71 -3.85 1.97
C SER A 142 -12.72 -3.17 1.03
N ILE A 143 -13.07 -1.97 0.59
CA ILE A 143 -12.25 -1.13 -0.29
C ILE A 143 -11.85 0.10 0.50
N VAL A 144 -10.54 0.28 0.65
CA VAL A 144 -9.92 1.45 1.26
C VAL A 144 -9.28 2.30 0.17
N GLY A 145 -9.17 3.61 0.39
CA GLY A 145 -8.58 4.48 -0.60
C GLY A 145 -8.91 5.93 -0.35
N GLY A 146 -8.77 6.73 -1.40
CA GLY A 146 -9.08 8.15 -1.40
C GLY A 146 -8.22 8.89 -2.39
N LEU A 147 -7.57 9.95 -1.94
CA LEU A 147 -6.75 10.82 -2.78
C LEU A 147 -5.33 10.86 -2.25
N ALA A 148 -4.34 10.77 -3.13
CA ALA A 148 -2.96 11.08 -2.82
C ALA A 148 -2.55 12.36 -3.52
N SER A 149 -1.76 13.19 -2.85
CA SER A 149 -1.25 14.42 -3.44
C SER A 149 0.21 14.67 -3.11
N HIS A 150 0.91 15.29 -4.05
CA HIS A 150 2.22 15.88 -3.80
C HIS A 150 2.37 17.14 -4.65
N TRP A 151 3.29 18.02 -4.25
CA TRP A 151 3.61 19.19 -5.03
C TRP A 151 4.57 18.82 -6.16
N ASP A 152 4.28 19.25 -7.39
CA ASP A 152 5.23 19.10 -8.48
C ASP A 152 6.42 20.03 -8.25
N GLU A 153 7.62 19.46 -8.27
CA GLU A 153 8.85 20.20 -7.98
C GLU A 153 9.11 21.27 -9.04
N LEU A 154 8.68 21.07 -10.29
CA LEU A 154 9.00 21.96 -11.41
C LEU A 154 7.98 23.09 -11.58
N SER A 155 6.69 22.79 -11.57
CA SER A 155 5.63 23.77 -11.77
C SER A 155 5.11 24.39 -10.46
N GLY A 156 5.28 23.71 -9.33
CA GLY A 156 4.63 24.07 -8.06
C GLY A 156 3.13 23.80 -8.04
N GLU A 157 2.57 23.18 -9.07
CA GLU A 157 1.18 22.72 -9.08
C GLU A 157 1.02 21.52 -8.14
N LEU A 158 -0.16 21.38 -7.56
CA LEU A 158 -0.47 20.23 -6.72
C LEU A 158 -0.95 19.09 -7.62
N ILE A 159 -0.26 17.97 -7.64
CA ILE A 159 -0.71 16.78 -8.36
C ILE A 159 -1.58 15.98 -7.40
N VAL A 160 -2.80 15.63 -7.82
CA VAL A 160 -3.73 14.78 -7.05
C VAL A 160 -4.11 13.56 -7.87
N ARG A 161 -4.08 12.38 -7.26
CA ARG A 161 -4.49 11.12 -7.88
C ARG A 161 -5.47 10.36 -7.00
N ALA A 162 -6.44 9.69 -7.63
CA ALA A 162 -7.36 8.80 -6.92
C ALA A 162 -6.71 7.43 -6.77
N LEU A 163 -6.76 6.87 -5.57
CA LEU A 163 -6.20 5.57 -5.22
C LEU A 163 -7.24 4.72 -4.52
N ILE A 164 -7.32 3.45 -4.89
CA ILE A 164 -8.11 2.45 -4.17
C ILE A 164 -7.31 1.18 -4.00
N GLY A 165 -7.54 0.47 -2.90
CA GLY A 165 -6.90 -0.78 -2.55
C GLY A 165 -7.87 -1.70 -1.84
N TRP A 166 -7.75 -3.00 -2.10
CA TRP A 166 -8.52 -4.04 -1.43
C TRP A 166 -7.77 -5.37 -1.48
N GLY A 167 -8.25 -6.34 -0.71
CA GLY A 167 -7.77 -7.72 -0.81
C GLY A 167 -7.47 -8.37 0.54
N GLY A 168 -6.65 -9.41 0.49
CA GLY A 168 -6.40 -10.32 1.60
C GLY A 168 -6.91 -11.72 1.26
N ARG A 169 -7.61 -12.36 2.20
CA ARG A 169 -8.05 -13.75 2.04
C ARG A 169 -9.43 -13.83 1.40
N GLY A 170 -9.53 -14.50 0.25
CA GLY A 170 -10.82 -14.84 -0.37
C GLY A 170 -11.52 -13.67 -1.06
N MET A 171 -10.85 -13.02 -2.02
CA MET A 171 -11.39 -11.91 -2.80
C MET A 171 -12.72 -12.28 -3.48
N ARG A 172 -13.74 -11.44 -3.33
CA ARG A 172 -15.02 -11.58 -4.01
C ARG A 172 -14.96 -10.92 -5.39
N GLY A 173 -15.56 -11.56 -6.40
CA GLY A 173 -15.57 -11.03 -7.76
C GLY A 173 -16.27 -9.66 -7.91
N ASP A 174 -17.24 -9.36 -7.05
CA ASP A 174 -17.94 -8.07 -7.08
C ASP A 174 -17.08 -6.88 -6.61
N THR A 175 -16.06 -7.13 -5.77
CA THR A 175 -15.19 -6.08 -5.24
C THR A 175 -14.44 -5.36 -6.37
N GLU A 176 -14.03 -6.09 -7.41
CA GLU A 176 -13.42 -5.56 -8.63
C GLU A 176 -14.32 -4.49 -9.30
N ARG A 177 -15.60 -4.84 -9.50
CA ARG A 177 -16.57 -3.98 -10.18
C ARG A 177 -16.88 -2.72 -9.34
N ILE A 178 -17.02 -2.90 -8.02
CA ILE A 178 -17.27 -1.80 -7.10
C ILE A 178 -16.05 -0.87 -7.05
N GLY A 179 -14.84 -1.44 -6.97
CA GLY A 179 -13.58 -0.70 -7.02
C GLY A 179 -13.48 0.16 -8.27
N GLN A 180 -13.71 -0.42 -9.46
CA GLN A 180 -13.67 0.36 -10.70
C GLN A 180 -14.64 1.56 -10.68
N LYS A 181 -15.86 1.37 -10.17
CA LYS A 181 -16.84 2.45 -10.05
C LYS A 181 -16.36 3.53 -9.07
N LEU A 182 -15.83 3.14 -7.91
CA LEU A 182 -15.33 4.07 -6.90
C LEU A 182 -14.15 4.89 -7.42
N LEU A 183 -13.19 4.26 -8.12
CA LEU A 183 -12.06 4.97 -8.72
C LEU A 183 -12.52 6.03 -9.71
N SER A 184 -13.43 5.66 -10.63
CA SER A 184 -14.03 6.63 -11.55
C SER A 184 -14.75 7.75 -10.80
N SER A 185 -15.51 7.44 -9.75
CA SER A 185 -16.20 8.45 -8.95
C SER A 185 -15.25 9.40 -8.24
N LEU A 186 -14.16 8.90 -7.65
CA LEU A 186 -13.13 9.73 -7.01
C LEU A 186 -12.48 10.68 -8.02
N TYR A 187 -12.05 10.17 -9.17
CA TYR A 187 -11.45 10.99 -10.22
C TYR A 187 -12.41 12.10 -10.68
N GLN A 188 -13.69 11.76 -10.92
CA GLN A 188 -14.69 12.72 -11.32
C GLN A 188 -15.02 13.76 -10.23
N GLN A 189 -14.94 13.41 -8.94
CA GLN A 189 -15.07 14.39 -7.86
C GLN A 189 -13.95 15.43 -7.89
N VAL A 190 -12.70 15.00 -8.14
CA VAL A 190 -11.57 15.94 -8.28
C VAL A 190 -11.77 16.86 -9.48
N VAL A 191 -12.22 16.33 -10.63
CA VAL A 191 -12.53 17.16 -11.81
C VAL A 191 -13.67 18.14 -11.52
N ALA A 192 -14.75 17.65 -10.89
CA ALA A 192 -15.94 18.44 -10.58
C ALA A 192 -15.71 19.51 -9.50
N SER A 193 -14.64 19.41 -8.71
CA SER A 193 -14.27 20.39 -7.69
C SER A 193 -13.96 21.79 -8.25
N GLY A 194 -13.64 21.90 -9.55
CA GLY A 194 -13.26 23.16 -10.19
C GLY A 194 -11.84 23.64 -9.88
N TYR A 195 -11.04 22.83 -9.17
CA TYR A 195 -9.62 23.12 -8.91
C TYR A 195 -8.68 22.58 -9.99
N SER A 196 -9.14 21.60 -10.77
CA SER A 196 -8.35 20.92 -11.80
C SER A 196 -8.01 21.83 -12.98
N LEU A 197 -6.75 21.81 -13.40
CA LEU A 197 -6.18 22.49 -14.56
C LEU A 197 -6.03 21.55 -15.77
N GLY A 198 -6.21 20.24 -15.55
CA GLY A 198 -6.01 19.21 -16.57
C GLY A 198 -5.25 18.00 -16.05
N GLU A 199 -4.98 17.05 -16.94
CA GLU A 199 -4.23 15.83 -16.64
C GLU A 199 -2.73 16.13 -16.45
N ALA A 200 -2.11 15.42 -15.52
CA ALA A 200 -0.68 15.43 -15.30
C ALA A 200 -0.02 14.37 -16.20
N GLU A 201 0.92 14.79 -17.05
CA GLU A 201 1.70 13.89 -17.92
C GLU A 201 2.52 12.87 -17.12
N GLN A 202 2.89 13.21 -15.87
CA GLN A 202 3.59 12.31 -14.95
C GLN A 202 3.04 12.46 -13.53
N ALA A 203 2.21 11.50 -13.11
CA ALA A 203 1.47 11.55 -11.84
C ALA A 203 2.24 11.01 -10.63
N ARG A 204 3.44 10.45 -10.85
CA ARG A 204 4.35 10.00 -9.81
C ARG A 204 5.75 10.51 -10.09
N LEU A 205 6.46 10.86 -9.04
CA LEU A 205 7.87 11.17 -9.13
C LEU A 205 8.66 9.86 -9.37
N PRO A 206 9.62 9.85 -10.31
CA PRO A 206 10.54 8.74 -10.43
C PRO A 206 11.40 8.63 -9.16
N SER A 207 11.78 7.40 -8.79
CA SER A 207 12.69 7.14 -7.68
C SER A 207 13.95 8.00 -7.82
N ILE A 208 14.32 8.74 -6.78
CA ILE A 208 15.44 9.69 -6.81
C ILE A 208 16.75 8.91 -7.00
N VAL A 209 17.37 9.04 -8.18
CA VAL A 209 18.72 8.52 -8.43
C VAL A 209 19.69 9.70 -8.50
N GLY A 210 20.20 10.10 -7.33
CA GLY A 210 21.24 11.12 -7.19
C GLY A 210 20.74 12.44 -6.59
N GLY A 211 21.56 13.03 -5.72
CA GLY A 211 21.26 14.30 -5.06
C GLY A 211 21.50 15.48 -6.01
N SER A 212 20.48 16.33 -6.15
CA SER A 212 20.57 17.56 -6.94
C SER A 212 21.35 18.71 -6.26
N GLY A 213 21.66 18.56 -4.97
CA GLY A 213 22.19 19.62 -4.12
C GLY A 213 21.15 20.67 -3.68
N LEU A 214 19.88 20.49 -4.05
CA LEU A 214 18.75 21.28 -3.55
C LEU A 214 18.08 20.57 -2.37
N THR A 215 17.98 21.27 -1.25
CA THR A 215 17.31 20.80 -0.03
C THR A 215 16.13 21.70 0.32
N CYS A 216 15.09 21.13 0.89
CA CYS A 216 13.99 21.91 1.45
C CYS A 216 14.40 22.46 2.82
N ALA A 217 14.36 23.78 3.00
CA ALA A 217 14.67 24.41 4.29
C ALA A 217 13.66 24.08 5.41
N HIS A 218 12.46 23.61 5.04
CA HIS A 218 11.39 23.32 6.00
C HIS A 218 11.45 21.88 6.52
N CYS A 219 11.52 20.90 5.62
CA CYS A 219 11.47 19.48 5.99
C CYS A 219 12.76 18.70 5.73
N GLY A 220 13.79 19.33 5.14
CA GLY A 220 15.08 18.69 4.84
C GLY A 220 15.11 17.80 3.59
N TYR A 221 14.00 17.68 2.86
CA TYR A 221 13.92 16.83 1.66
C TYR A 221 14.93 17.26 0.58
N GLU A 222 15.67 16.29 0.04
CA GLU A 222 16.59 16.48 -1.09
C GLU A 222 15.86 16.22 -2.42
N ALA A 223 15.88 17.19 -3.34
CA ALA A 223 15.27 16.99 -4.64
C ALA A 223 16.10 16.06 -5.53
N GLY A 224 15.42 15.27 -6.36
CA GLY A 224 16.06 14.47 -7.40
C GLY A 224 16.45 15.28 -8.65
N SER A 225 15.96 16.52 -8.79
CA SER A 225 16.28 17.38 -9.93
C SER A 225 16.92 18.69 -9.51
N ALA A 226 17.99 19.10 -10.21
CA ALA A 226 18.65 20.40 -10.01
C ALA A 226 17.80 21.61 -10.45
N THR A 227 16.65 21.36 -11.08
CA THR A 227 15.69 22.40 -11.48
C THR A 227 14.45 22.45 -10.58
N ALA A 228 14.42 21.70 -9.46
CA ALA A 228 13.32 21.72 -8.52
C ALA A 228 13.13 23.11 -7.88
N PHE A 229 11.94 23.68 -8.03
CA PHE A 229 11.52 24.94 -7.43
C PHE A 229 10.80 24.75 -6.09
N TYR A 230 9.97 23.71 -5.98
CA TYR A 230 9.17 23.42 -4.79
C TYR A 230 9.48 22.03 -4.23
N CYS A 231 9.33 21.86 -2.91
CA CYS A 231 9.46 20.58 -2.25
C CYS A 231 8.16 19.78 -2.43
N PRO A 232 8.23 18.51 -2.89
CA PRO A 232 7.03 17.71 -3.14
C PRO A 232 6.30 17.31 -1.86
N LYS A 233 7.04 17.19 -0.74
CA LYS A 233 6.47 16.85 0.58
C LYS A 233 5.65 17.98 1.20
N CYS A 234 6.13 19.22 1.14
CA CYS A 234 5.55 20.32 1.94
C CYS A 234 5.26 21.59 1.15
N GLY A 235 5.48 21.62 -0.16
CA GLY A 235 5.20 22.77 -1.02
C GLY A 235 6.06 24.01 -0.75
N MET A 236 7.08 23.91 0.13
CA MET A 236 8.00 25.01 0.40
C MET A 236 9.05 25.12 -0.70
N ARG A 237 9.51 26.33 -0.97
CA ARG A 237 10.52 26.59 -2.00
C ARG A 237 11.83 25.86 -1.65
N MET A 238 12.42 25.20 -2.65
CA MET A 238 13.72 24.56 -2.52
C MET A 238 14.83 25.62 -2.37
N VAL A 239 15.83 25.32 -1.55
CA VAL A 239 17.03 26.14 -1.40
C VAL A 239 18.25 25.35 -1.85
N ARG A 240 19.28 26.04 -2.36
CA ARG A 240 20.58 25.39 -2.61
C ARG A 240 21.25 25.12 -1.28
N GLY A 241 21.66 23.88 -1.05
CA GLY A 241 22.54 23.53 0.06
C GLY A 241 23.79 24.40 -0.01
N ALA A 242 24.18 24.97 1.13
CA ALA A 242 25.44 25.68 1.29
C ALA A 242 26.62 24.70 1.28
#